data_AF-A0A2N3V5S2-F1
#
_entry.id   AF-A0A2N3V5S2-F1
#
_cell.length_a   1.000
_cell.length_b   1.000
_cell.length_c   1.000
_cell.angle_alpha   90.00
_cell.angle_beta   90.00
_cell.angle_gamma   90.00
#
_symmetry.space_group_name_H-M   'P 1'
#
loop_
_entity.id
_entity.type
_entity.pdbx_description
1 polymer ?
#
loop_
_entity_poly.entity_id
_entity_poly.type
_entity_poly.pdbx_seq_one_letter_code
_entity_poly.pdbx_strand_id
1 'polypeptide(L)' 'MRRMSMALALAMAAGGLGMAAATAQAAPVQGPPFPYADCIKATAQHGETKAHGKWHCDQLVQKGWVKPPKH' A
#
# COMPACT_ATOMS: atom_id res chain seq x y z
N MET A 1 4.68 18.62 55.88
CA MET A 1 4.10 19.98 55.75
C MET A 1 4.11 20.41 54.29
N ARG A 2 3.00 21.02 53.84
CA ARG A 2 2.79 21.81 52.59
C ARG A 2 2.91 21.04 51.26
N ARG A 3 1.80 20.56 50.69
CA ARG A 3 0.78 21.27 49.90
C ARG A 3 1.26 21.56 48.46
N MET A 4 0.73 20.80 47.51
CA MET A 4 0.26 21.36 46.24
C MET A 4 -0.82 20.44 45.66
N SER A 5 -2.05 20.90 45.84
CA SER A 5 -3.25 20.38 45.22
C SER A 5 -3.19 20.61 43.71
N MET A 6 -3.44 19.57 42.91
CA MET A 6 -4.10 19.75 41.62
C MET A 6 -5.13 18.63 41.47
N ALA A 7 -6.37 19.02 41.74
CA ALA A 7 -7.54 18.22 41.44
C ALA A 7 -7.68 18.14 39.92
N LEU A 8 -7.41 16.97 39.34
CA LEU A 8 -7.67 16.71 37.93
C LEU A 8 -9.03 16.04 37.83
N ALA A 9 -10.07 16.86 37.69
CA ALA A 9 -11.41 16.41 37.36
C ALA A 9 -11.42 15.87 35.92
N LEU A 10 -11.47 14.55 35.75
CA LEU A 10 -11.82 13.95 34.46
C LEU A 10 -13.30 13.58 34.49
N ALA A 11 -14.05 14.33 33.70
CA ALA A 11 -15.48 14.19 33.48
C ALA A 11 -15.82 12.78 32.98
N MET A 12 -16.73 12.12 33.68
CA MET A 12 -17.44 10.96 33.16
C MET A 12 -18.43 11.43 32.10
N ALA A 13 -18.07 11.29 30.82
CA ALA A 13 -19.03 11.30 29.73
C ALA A 13 -19.40 9.84 29.44
N ALA A 14 -20.41 9.36 30.18
CA ALA A 14 -21.20 8.24 29.75
C ALA A 14 -21.94 8.65 28.46
N GLY A 15 -21.74 7.90 27.38
CA GLY A 15 -22.37 8.15 26.10
C GLY A 15 -22.05 7.01 25.16
N GLY A 16 -22.75 5.89 25.34
CA GLY A 16 -22.65 4.77 24.44
C GLY A 16 -23.07 5.18 23.03
N LEU A 17 -22.25 4.82 22.06
CA LEU A 17 -22.62 4.67 20.65
C LEU A 17 -21.75 3.53 20.14
N GLY A 18 -22.33 2.33 20.17
CA GLY A 18 -21.77 1.18 19.47
C GLY A 18 -21.68 1.53 17.99
N MET A 19 -20.47 1.82 17.52
CA MET A 19 -20.16 1.90 16.11
C MET A 19 -19.42 0.63 15.77
N ALA A 20 -20.11 -0.21 15.01
CA ALA A 20 -19.64 -1.48 14.50
C ALA A 20 -18.20 -1.34 13.96
N ALA A 21 -17.29 -2.13 14.50
CA ALA A 21 -16.00 -2.37 13.88
C ALA A 21 -16.26 -3.12 12.57
N ALA A 22 -16.55 -2.38 11.50
CA ALA A 22 -16.48 -2.91 10.15
C ALA A 22 -15.00 -3.27 9.91
N THR A 23 -14.68 -4.55 10.02
CA THR A 23 -13.40 -5.08 9.58
C THR A 23 -13.36 -4.94 8.07
N ALA A 24 -12.80 -3.84 7.59
CA ALA A 24 -12.45 -3.71 6.18
C ALA A 24 -11.44 -4.83 5.88
N GLN A 25 -11.93 -5.91 5.29
CA GLN A 25 -11.09 -6.98 4.78
C GLN A 25 -10.26 -6.37 3.66
N ALA A 26 -8.98 -6.11 3.92
CA ALA A 26 -8.05 -5.74 2.87
C ALA A 26 -8.10 -6.85 1.81
N ALA A 27 -8.64 -6.52 0.63
CA ALA A 27 -8.59 -7.43 -0.51
C ALA A 27 -7.12 -7.85 -0.68
N PRO A 28 -6.84 -9.14 -0.97
CA PRO A 28 -5.48 -9.56 -1.22
C PRO A 28 -4.96 -8.68 -2.35
N VAL A 29 -4.03 -7.78 -2.02
CA VAL A 29 -3.23 -7.10 -3.02
C VAL A 29 -2.57 -8.25 -3.78
N GLN A 30 -3.01 -8.45 -5.01
CA GLN A 30 -2.34 -9.28 -6.00
C GLN A 30 -1.05 -8.54 -6.35
N GLY A 31 -0.19 -8.46 -5.35
CA GLY A 31 1.11 -7.87 -5.41
C GLY A 31 1.99 -8.75 -6.29
N PRO A 32 3.16 -8.22 -6.64
CA PRO A 32 4.06 -8.81 -7.62
C PRO A 32 4.31 -10.33 -7.44
N PRO A 33 4.67 -11.02 -8.53
CA PRO A 33 5.13 -10.43 -9.78
C PRO A 33 4.04 -10.22 -10.85
N PHE A 34 3.97 -9.01 -11.42
CA PHE A 34 3.09 -8.64 -12.53
C PHE A 34 3.53 -9.31 -13.85
N PRO A 35 2.65 -9.60 -14.81
CA PRO A 35 3.05 -10.15 -16.11
C PRO A 35 3.97 -9.19 -16.89
N TYR A 36 5.02 -9.72 -17.53
CA TYR A 36 5.96 -8.92 -18.34
C TYR A 36 5.27 -8.11 -19.44
N ALA A 37 4.28 -8.70 -20.10
CA ALA A 37 3.52 -8.04 -21.16
C ALA A 37 2.78 -6.80 -20.66
N ASP A 38 2.27 -6.82 -19.42
CA ASP A 38 1.55 -5.68 -18.86
C ASP A 38 2.51 -4.57 -18.44
N CYS A 39 3.72 -4.92 -17.98
CA CYS A 39 4.80 -3.95 -17.80
C CYS A 39 5.15 -3.23 -19.12
N ILE A 40 5.31 -3.97 -20.22
CA ILE A 40 5.61 -3.37 -21.52
C ILE A 40 4.48 -2.45 -22.00
N LYS A 41 3.22 -2.85 -21.82
CA LYS A 41 2.08 -1.97 -22.14
C LYS A 41 2.09 -0.70 -21.30
N ALA A 42 2.36 -0.80 -20.00
CA ALA A 42 2.43 0.35 -19.11
C ALA A 42 3.56 1.32 -19.54
N THR A 43 4.78 0.81 -19.77
CA THR A 43 5.90 1.66 -20.24
C THR A 43 5.57 2.38 -21.54
N ALA A 44 4.90 1.72 -22.49
CA ALA A 44 4.44 2.35 -23.74
C ALA A 44 3.37 3.43 -23.50
N GLN A 45 2.43 3.22 -22.58
CA GLN A 45 1.43 4.22 -22.18
C GLN A 45 2.07 5.45 -21.50
N HIS A 46 3.21 5.25 -20.83
CA HIS A 46 4.01 6.32 -20.24
C HIS A 46 5.00 6.97 -21.23
N GLY A 47 4.96 6.59 -22.51
CA GLY A 47 5.77 7.21 -23.57
C GLY A 47 7.21 6.70 -23.65
N GLU A 48 7.53 5.59 -22.99
CA GLU A 48 8.85 4.99 -23.11
C GLU A 48 9.07 4.39 -24.50
N THR A 49 10.28 4.52 -25.03
CA THR A 49 10.67 3.82 -26.26
C THR A 49 10.67 2.30 -26.01
N LYS A 50 10.48 1.49 -27.06
CA LYS A 50 10.47 0.02 -26.92
C LYS A 50 11.72 -0.53 -26.22
N ALA A 51 12.90 0.02 -26.55
CA ALA A 51 14.16 -0.38 -25.94
C ALA A 51 14.23 0.00 -24.45
N HIS A 52 13.78 1.22 -24.10
CA HIS A 52 13.77 1.67 -22.71
C HIS A 52 12.74 0.90 -21.88
N GLY A 53 11.53 0.70 -22.40
CA GLY A 53 10.49 -0.09 -21.73
C GLY A 53 10.91 -1.53 -21.49
N LYS A 54 11.62 -2.16 -22.43
CA LYS A 54 12.21 -3.49 -22.21
C LYS A 54 13.25 -3.46 -21.08
N TRP A 55 14.19 -2.53 -21.13
CA TRP A 55 15.20 -2.38 -20.08
C TRP A 55 14.57 -2.12 -18.70
N HIS A 56 13.57 -1.26 -18.63
CA HIS A 56 12.83 -0.95 -17.41
C HIS A 56 12.14 -2.20 -16.87
N CYS A 57 11.40 -2.93 -17.70
CA CYS A 57 10.76 -4.18 -17.28
C CYS A 57 11.78 -5.24 -16.84
N ASP A 58 12.94 -5.33 -17.48
CA ASP A 58 14.03 -6.23 -17.06
C ASP A 58 14.57 -5.87 -15.67
N GLN A 59 14.69 -4.57 -15.34
CA GLN A 59 15.05 -4.12 -13.99
C GLN A 59 13.99 -4.52 -12.96
N LEU A 60 12.71 -4.47 -13.31
CA LEU A 60 11.62 -4.87 -12.43
C LEU A 60 11.55 -6.39 -12.25
N VAL A 61 11.96 -7.18 -13.26
CA VAL A 61 12.14 -8.63 -13.13
C VAL A 61 13.23 -8.95 -12.10
N GLN A 62 14.38 -8.29 -12.17
CA GLN A 62 15.48 -8.50 -11.21
C GLN A 62 15.09 -8.18 -9.78
N LYS A 63 14.15 -7.24 -9.58
CA LYS A 63 13.63 -6.85 -8.27
C LYS A 63 12.44 -7.70 -7.81
N GLY A 64 12.00 -8.69 -8.61
CA GLY A 64 10.87 -9.55 -8.31
C GLY A 64 9.49 -8.89 -8.50
N TRP A 65 9.42 -7.70 -9.10
CA TRP A 65 8.16 -6.99 -9.34
C TRP A 65 7.42 -7.48 -10.59
N VAL A 66 8.15 -8.00 -11.57
CA VAL A 66 7.61 -8.48 -12.85
C VAL A 66 8.06 -9.91 -13.10
N LYS A 67 7.18 -10.76 -13.64
CA LYS A 67 7.49 -12.15 -14.01
C LYS A 67 8.46 -12.12 -15.19
N PRO A 68 9.46 -13.03 -15.25
CA PRO A 68 10.30 -13.13 -16.43
C PRO A 68 9.44 -13.39 -17.68
N PRO A 69 9.84 -12.87 -18.85
CA PRO A 69 9.14 -13.13 -20.09
C PRO A 69 9.14 -14.64 -20.38
N LYS A 70 8.02 -15.16 -20.89
CA LYS A 70 7.98 -16.54 -21.38
C LYS A 70 8.70 -16.57 -22.72
N HIS A 71 9.73 -17.41 -22.84
CA HIS A 71 10.47 -17.69 -24.07
C HIS A 71 9.64 -18.57 -25.01
#